data_AF-A0A7V3QJJ2-F1
#
_entry.id   AF-A0A7V3QJJ2-F1
#
_cell.length_a   1.000
_cell.length_b   1.000
_cell.length_c   1.000
_cell.angle_alpha   90.00
_cell.angle_beta   90.00
_cell.angle_gamma   90.00
#
_symmetry.space_group_name_H-M   'P 1'
#
loop_
_entity.id
_entity.type
_entity.pdbx_description
1 polymer ?
#
loop_
_entity_poly.entity_id
_entity_poly.type
_entity_poly.pdbx_seq_one_letter_code
_entity_poly.pdbx_strand_id
1 'polypeptide(L)'
;MDYKSYLSKLKALALAESQDKGFSEKELNDISQKLYNNYLTLGYIRETPSKMIELPNYSFILFLEMLASHKGWNIESPVQNEKNTSWITKSSISFMNVRAVGSKDRKHGDFVNATKVLPCLRVEAIHLSPFFDHALGVLYAPEDLSTISDDFVNEYYSIALSPKDQLKFFIKTCHLLGKVVGFDLLSNTAQFSRIALTYPEYFRWLKFEKVNGEIKLADGKTQEEQLKPEYQKKIHEQVRQIVKNGLKKYGLKSLLDGRTETIRTAH
;
A
#
# COMPACT_ATOMS: atom_id res chain seq x y z
N MET A 1 -17.18 -6.13 -4.43
CA MET A 1 -17.65 -6.21 -3.04
C MET A 1 -18.09 -4.83 -2.63
N ASP A 2 -19.30 -4.70 -2.11
CA ASP A 2 -19.79 -3.43 -1.56
C ASP A 2 -19.23 -3.20 -0.14
N TYR A 3 -19.46 -2.02 0.42
CA TYR A 3 -18.94 -1.68 1.73
C TYR A 3 -19.54 -2.50 2.87
N LYS A 4 -20.83 -2.84 2.76
CA LYS A 4 -21.54 -3.68 3.74
C LYS A 4 -20.90 -5.07 3.85
N SER A 5 -20.52 -5.65 2.72
CA SER A 5 -19.84 -6.94 2.68
C SER A 5 -18.42 -6.87 3.25
N TYR A 6 -17.69 -5.75 3.10
CA TYR A 6 -16.41 -5.57 3.79
C TYR A 6 -16.60 -5.57 5.31
N LEU A 7 -17.53 -4.75 5.83
CA LEU A 7 -17.79 -4.67 7.27
C LEU A 7 -18.26 -6.01 7.84
N SER A 8 -19.21 -6.69 7.18
CA SER A 8 -19.72 -7.98 7.65
C SER A 8 -18.62 -9.04 7.80
N LYS A 9 -17.70 -9.13 6.83
CA LYS A 9 -16.56 -10.05 6.87
C LYS A 9 -15.57 -9.72 7.98
N LEU A 10 -15.26 -8.44 8.17
CA LEU A 10 -14.33 -8.01 9.20
C LEU A 10 -14.92 -8.13 10.60
N LYS A 11 -16.24 -7.89 10.75
CA LYS A 11 -16.94 -7.83 12.05
C LYS A 11 -16.78 -9.12 12.87
N ALA A 12 -16.98 -10.28 12.26
CA ALA A 12 -16.87 -11.56 12.97
C ALA A 12 -15.43 -11.82 13.47
N LEU A 13 -14.44 -11.56 12.62
CA LEU A 13 -13.02 -11.72 12.96
C LEU A 13 -12.60 -10.71 14.04
N ALA A 14 -13.04 -9.46 13.91
CA ALA A 14 -12.71 -8.42 14.87
C ALA A 14 -13.34 -8.66 16.24
N LEU A 15 -14.53 -9.26 16.30
CA LEU A 15 -15.16 -9.66 17.57
C LEU A 15 -14.30 -10.71 18.28
N ALA A 16 -13.91 -11.78 17.57
CA ALA A 16 -13.03 -12.80 18.11
C ALA A 16 -11.70 -12.21 18.59
N GLU A 17 -11.04 -11.38 17.76
CA GLU A 17 -9.80 -10.68 18.12
C GLU A 17 -9.96 -9.83 19.39
N SER A 18 -11.10 -9.17 19.56
CA SER A 18 -11.36 -8.29 20.71
C SER A 18 -11.68 -9.10 21.98
N GLN A 19 -12.39 -10.21 21.85
CA GLN A 19 -12.70 -11.12 22.95
C GLN A 19 -11.43 -11.83 23.46
N ASP A 20 -10.53 -12.24 22.57
CA ASP A 20 -9.22 -12.80 22.92
C ASP A 20 -8.36 -11.81 23.73
N LYS A 21 -8.58 -10.51 23.51
CA LYS A 21 -7.95 -9.40 24.27
C LYS A 21 -8.69 -9.05 25.57
N GLY A 22 -9.73 -9.80 25.93
CA GLY A 22 -10.45 -9.67 27.20
C GLY A 22 -11.57 -8.64 27.22
N PHE A 23 -11.98 -8.07 26.07
CA PHE A 23 -13.08 -7.13 26.03
C PHE A 23 -14.44 -7.84 26.06
N SER A 24 -15.36 -7.35 26.89
CA SER A 24 -16.76 -7.77 26.83
C SER A 24 -17.48 -7.11 25.65
N GLU A 25 -18.51 -7.77 25.12
CA GLU A 25 -19.30 -7.21 24.02
C GLU A 25 -19.98 -5.88 24.42
N LYS A 26 -20.39 -5.72 25.68
CA LYS A 26 -20.95 -4.48 26.18
C LYS A 26 -19.95 -3.32 26.09
N GLU A 27 -18.72 -3.52 26.58
CA GLU A 27 -17.67 -2.49 26.50
C GLU A 27 -17.37 -2.10 25.05
N LEU A 28 -17.34 -3.08 24.15
CA LEU A 28 -17.08 -2.82 22.75
C LEU A 28 -18.17 -1.98 22.08
N ASN A 29 -19.44 -2.25 22.40
CA ASN A 29 -20.58 -1.47 21.93
C ASN A 29 -20.57 -0.05 22.51
N ASP A 30 -20.27 0.10 23.81
CA ASP A 30 -20.20 1.40 24.48
C ASP A 30 -19.12 2.31 23.85
N ILE A 31 -17.94 1.74 23.55
CA ILE A 31 -16.87 2.45 22.82
C ILE A 31 -17.38 2.90 21.45
N SER A 32 -18.04 2.00 20.70
CA SER A 32 -18.54 2.29 19.37
C SER A 32 -19.58 3.41 19.37
N GLN A 33 -20.53 3.36 20.29
CA GLN A 33 -21.58 4.36 20.44
C GLN A 33 -21.00 5.73 20.79
N LYS A 34 -19.98 5.76 21.65
CA LYS A 34 -19.26 6.99 22.00
C LYS A 34 -18.57 7.61 20.77
N LEU A 35 -17.89 6.80 19.96
CA LEU A 35 -17.24 7.25 18.72
C LEU A 35 -18.26 7.83 17.74
N TYR A 36 -19.38 7.13 17.54
CA TYR A 36 -20.46 7.56 16.65
C TYR A 36 -21.09 8.87 17.10
N ASN A 37 -21.47 8.98 18.36
CA ASN A 37 -22.06 10.22 18.91
C ASN A 37 -21.08 11.40 18.81
N ASN A 38 -19.79 11.18 19.08
CA ASN A 38 -18.77 12.21 18.97
C ASN A 38 -18.62 12.69 17.52
N TYR A 39 -18.53 11.76 16.58
CA TYR A 39 -18.41 12.08 15.16
C TYR A 39 -19.65 12.80 14.61
N LEU A 40 -20.87 12.37 14.98
CA LEU A 40 -22.09 13.07 14.56
C LEU A 40 -22.17 14.50 15.10
N THR A 41 -21.68 14.73 16.31
CA THR A 41 -21.71 16.06 16.94
C THR A 41 -20.67 17.01 16.35
N LEU A 42 -19.47 16.50 16.06
CA LEU A 42 -18.30 17.34 15.74
C LEU A 42 -17.85 17.26 14.27
N GLY A 43 -18.26 16.23 13.53
CA GLY A 43 -17.73 15.89 12.20
C GLY A 43 -16.34 15.24 12.21
N TYR A 44 -15.75 15.03 13.40
CA TYR A 44 -14.47 14.38 13.63
C TYR A 44 -14.44 13.74 15.02
N ILE A 45 -13.46 12.88 15.28
CA ILE A 45 -13.24 12.30 16.62
C ILE A 45 -12.14 13.07 17.35
N ARG A 46 -12.46 13.61 18.54
CA ARG A 46 -11.51 14.37 19.37
C ARG A 46 -10.62 13.44 20.21
N GLU A 47 -9.80 12.63 19.54
CA GLU A 47 -8.78 11.78 20.16
C GLU A 47 -7.45 11.89 19.40
N THR A 48 -6.38 11.38 20.02
CA THR A 48 -5.06 11.32 19.35
C THR A 48 -5.00 10.13 18.40
N PRO A 49 -4.24 10.23 17.28
CA PRO A 49 -4.02 9.08 16.39
C PRO A 49 -3.55 7.83 17.13
N SER A 50 -2.63 7.96 18.09
CA SER A 50 -2.14 6.84 18.88
C SER A 50 -3.26 6.15 19.66
N LYS A 51 -4.19 6.89 20.27
CA LYS A 51 -5.33 6.27 20.97
C LYS A 51 -6.29 5.60 20.00
N MET A 52 -6.51 6.18 18.82
CA MET A 52 -7.37 5.57 17.81
C MET A 52 -6.82 4.23 17.31
N ILE A 53 -5.50 4.13 17.11
CA ILE A 53 -4.85 2.89 16.68
C ILE A 53 -5.08 1.75 17.68
N GLU A 54 -5.08 2.07 18.97
CA GLU A 54 -5.26 1.10 20.06
C GLU A 54 -6.74 0.71 20.31
N LEU A 55 -7.69 1.32 19.59
CA LEU A 55 -9.10 0.93 19.71
C LEU A 55 -9.31 -0.52 19.24
N PRO A 56 -10.18 -1.28 19.93
CA PRO A 56 -10.63 -2.57 19.44
C PRO A 56 -11.21 -2.45 18.02
N ASN A 57 -10.74 -3.28 17.11
CA ASN A 57 -11.18 -3.26 15.71
C ASN A 57 -12.69 -3.47 15.61
N TYR A 58 -13.28 -4.29 16.48
CA TYR A 58 -14.72 -4.52 16.51
C TYR A 58 -15.52 -3.24 16.79
N SER A 59 -15.14 -2.49 17.83
CA SER A 59 -15.78 -1.21 18.16
C SER A 59 -15.69 -0.21 17.01
N PHE A 60 -14.55 -0.17 16.32
CA PHE A 60 -14.38 0.72 15.16
C PHE A 60 -15.22 0.28 13.97
N ILE A 61 -15.29 -1.02 13.67
CA ILE A 61 -16.14 -1.57 12.61
C ILE A 61 -17.62 -1.29 12.88
N LEU A 62 -18.08 -1.45 14.13
CA LEU A 62 -19.44 -1.07 14.54
C LEU A 62 -19.70 0.42 14.34
N PHE A 63 -18.70 1.28 14.59
CA PHE A 63 -18.80 2.71 14.38
C PHE A 63 -19.01 3.03 12.89
N LEU A 64 -18.23 2.39 12.02
CA LEU A 64 -18.37 2.52 10.57
C LEU A 64 -19.72 1.99 10.07
N GLU A 65 -20.22 0.90 10.64
CA GLU A 65 -21.53 0.31 10.31
C GLU A 65 -22.68 1.27 10.67
N MET A 66 -22.64 1.87 11.85
CA MET A 66 -23.63 2.89 12.26
C MET A 66 -23.56 4.12 11.35
N LEU A 67 -22.34 4.59 11.05
CA LEU A 67 -22.14 5.75 10.18
C LEU A 67 -22.62 5.50 8.75
N ALA A 68 -22.34 4.33 8.18
CA ALA A 68 -22.82 3.93 6.86
C ALA A 68 -24.34 3.75 6.83
N SER A 69 -24.93 3.22 7.91
CA SER A 69 -26.39 3.12 8.05
C SER A 69 -27.06 4.50 8.10
N HIS A 70 -26.41 5.48 8.75
CA HIS A 70 -26.88 6.86 8.82
C HIS A 70 -26.75 7.59 7.47
N LYS A 71 -25.58 7.52 6.83
CA LYS A 71 -25.27 8.27 5.59
C LYS A 71 -25.78 7.59 4.31
N GLY A 72 -26.08 6.31 4.37
CA GLY A 72 -26.38 5.46 3.23
C GLY A 72 -25.21 4.57 2.83
N TRP A 73 -25.55 3.38 2.34
CA TRP A 73 -24.59 2.33 1.97
C TRP A 73 -23.91 2.55 0.62
N ASN A 74 -24.43 3.45 -0.22
CA ASN A 74 -23.79 3.83 -1.47
C ASN A 74 -22.68 4.85 -1.21
N ILE A 75 -21.47 4.36 -0.98
CA ILE A 75 -20.32 5.20 -0.62
C ILE A 75 -19.52 5.52 -1.88
N GLU A 76 -19.71 6.75 -2.37
CA GLU A 76 -19.04 7.30 -3.55
C GLU A 76 -17.97 8.32 -3.16
N SER A 77 -17.09 8.66 -4.10
CA SER A 77 -16.07 9.69 -3.85
C SER A 77 -16.75 11.05 -3.60
N PRO A 78 -16.29 11.85 -2.62
CA PRO A 78 -16.80 13.21 -2.41
C PRO A 78 -16.71 14.11 -3.64
N VAL A 79 -15.77 13.81 -4.55
CA VAL A 79 -15.51 14.59 -5.77
C VAL A 79 -15.94 13.87 -7.05
N GLN A 80 -16.78 12.84 -6.96
CA GLN A 80 -17.20 12.07 -8.15
C GLN A 80 -17.92 12.91 -9.23
N ASN A 81 -18.58 14.00 -8.81
CA ASN A 81 -19.35 14.88 -9.68
C ASN A 81 -18.54 16.13 -10.10
N GLU A 82 -17.29 16.24 -9.67
CA GLU A 82 -16.40 17.32 -10.08
C GLU A 82 -15.93 17.12 -11.52
N LYS A 83 -16.01 18.17 -12.33
CA LYS A 83 -15.63 18.11 -13.75
C LYS A 83 -14.12 18.18 -13.99
N ASN A 84 -13.37 18.69 -13.01
CA ASN A 84 -11.93 18.88 -13.11
C ASN A 84 -11.29 18.88 -11.71
N THR A 85 -9.97 19.04 -11.65
CA THR A 85 -9.15 18.95 -10.43
C THR A 85 -9.10 20.24 -9.60
N SER A 86 -9.94 21.23 -9.89
CA SER A 86 -9.94 22.52 -9.16
C SER A 86 -10.31 22.39 -7.69
N TRP A 87 -10.96 21.28 -7.28
CA TRP A 87 -11.20 20.98 -5.86
C TRP A 87 -9.90 20.85 -5.05
N ILE A 88 -8.79 20.42 -5.69
CA ILE A 88 -7.50 20.21 -5.03
C ILE A 88 -6.96 21.53 -4.48
N THR A 89 -7.09 22.63 -5.22
CA THR A 89 -6.51 23.93 -4.83
C THR A 89 -7.18 24.56 -3.62
N LYS A 90 -8.35 24.04 -3.21
CA LYS A 90 -9.12 24.49 -2.06
C LYS A 90 -9.16 23.47 -0.91
N SER A 91 -8.51 22.31 -1.08
CA SER A 91 -8.55 21.22 -0.11
C SER A 91 -7.35 21.28 0.82
N SER A 92 -7.55 20.97 2.10
CA SER A 92 -6.46 20.57 2.97
C SER A 92 -6.17 19.08 2.76
N ILE A 93 -4.89 18.76 2.65
CA ILE A 93 -4.41 17.42 2.29
C ILE A 93 -3.45 16.95 3.38
N SER A 94 -3.67 15.74 3.88
CA SER A 94 -2.73 15.07 4.77
C SER A 94 -2.00 13.96 4.02
N PHE A 95 -0.68 14.03 3.99
CA PHE A 95 0.15 12.91 3.59
C PHE A 95 0.11 11.82 4.67
N MET A 96 -0.15 10.58 4.27
CA MET A 96 -0.23 9.43 5.16
C MET A 96 0.70 8.32 4.68
N ASN A 97 1.70 8.03 5.51
CA ASN A 97 2.45 6.77 5.43
C ASN A 97 1.74 5.72 6.29
N VAL A 98 1.08 4.75 5.66
CA VAL A 98 0.33 3.68 6.35
C VAL A 98 1.24 2.89 7.31
N ARG A 99 2.51 2.65 6.94
CA ARG A 99 3.46 1.92 7.81
C ARG A 99 3.77 2.67 9.11
N ALA A 100 3.59 3.99 9.13
CA ALA A 100 3.77 4.81 10.34
C ALA A 100 2.58 4.72 11.31
N VAL A 101 1.48 4.07 10.91
CA VAL A 101 0.26 3.91 11.72
C VAL A 101 0.24 2.54 12.43
N GLY A 102 1.39 2.15 12.99
CA GLY A 102 1.55 0.89 13.73
C GLY A 102 0.97 0.96 15.15
N SER A 103 0.48 -0.16 15.65
CA SER A 103 0.13 -0.35 17.07
C SER A 103 1.33 -0.82 17.87
N LYS A 104 1.23 -0.86 19.20
CA LYS A 104 2.29 -1.39 20.07
C LYS A 104 2.76 -2.80 19.72
N ASP A 105 1.82 -3.63 19.25
CA ASP A 105 2.06 -5.05 18.94
C ASP A 105 2.49 -5.31 17.49
N ARG A 106 2.60 -4.27 16.65
CA ARG A 106 2.98 -4.40 15.24
C ARG A 106 4.10 -3.43 14.85
N LYS A 107 5.12 -3.97 14.17
CA LYS A 107 6.28 -3.21 13.69
C LYS A 107 5.90 -2.11 12.68
N HIS A 108 4.84 -2.31 11.90
CA HIS A 108 4.32 -1.36 10.92
C HIS A 108 2.80 -1.34 10.95
N GLY A 109 2.21 -0.21 10.57
CA GLY A 109 0.78 -0.08 10.30
C GLY A 109 0.35 -0.76 9.00
N ASP A 110 -0.95 -1.00 8.87
CA ASP A 110 -1.61 -1.63 7.73
C ASP A 110 -2.89 -0.87 7.35
N PHE A 111 -3.50 -1.21 6.22
CA PHE A 111 -4.70 -0.50 5.75
C PHE A 111 -5.86 -0.54 6.76
N VAL A 112 -6.06 -1.65 7.48
CA VAL A 112 -7.13 -1.75 8.49
C VAL A 112 -6.85 -0.80 9.65
N ASN A 113 -5.64 -0.82 10.19
CA ASN A 113 -5.23 0.06 11.29
C ASN A 113 -5.23 1.54 10.89
N ALA A 114 -4.78 1.85 9.66
CA ALA A 114 -4.78 3.20 9.14
C ALA A 114 -6.19 3.80 9.05
N THR A 115 -7.23 2.99 8.83
CA THR A 115 -8.61 3.52 8.81
C THR A 115 -9.02 4.13 10.15
N LYS A 116 -8.50 3.64 11.28
CA LYS A 116 -8.84 4.13 12.63
C LYS A 116 -8.43 5.58 12.86
N VAL A 117 -7.37 6.04 12.20
CA VAL A 117 -6.88 7.41 12.35
C VAL A 117 -7.69 8.42 11.52
N LEU A 118 -8.33 7.98 10.44
CA LEU A 118 -9.02 8.86 9.49
C LEU A 118 -10.05 9.82 10.14
N PRO A 119 -10.91 9.40 11.10
CA PRO A 119 -11.89 10.30 11.70
C PRO A 119 -11.29 11.41 12.57
N CYS A 120 -10.03 11.28 13.00
CA CYS A 120 -9.33 12.32 13.76
C CYS A 120 -8.69 13.38 12.87
N LEU A 121 -8.48 13.08 11.58
CA LEU A 121 -7.87 14.00 10.64
C LEU A 121 -8.92 14.99 10.11
N ARG A 122 -8.74 16.26 10.45
CA ARG A 122 -9.60 17.36 9.97
C ARG A 122 -9.12 17.88 8.62
N VAL A 123 -9.09 16.98 7.65
CA VAL A 123 -8.69 17.25 6.25
C VAL A 123 -9.71 16.68 5.27
N GLU A 124 -9.80 17.30 4.09
CA GLU A 124 -10.69 16.88 3.00
C GLU A 124 -10.07 15.79 2.14
N ALA A 125 -8.73 15.66 2.11
CA ALA A 125 -8.06 14.65 1.31
C ALA A 125 -6.90 13.96 2.02
N ILE A 126 -6.72 12.68 1.68
CA ILE A 126 -5.60 11.85 2.10
C ILE A 126 -4.72 11.58 0.89
N HIS A 127 -3.43 11.88 1.01
CA HIS A 127 -2.41 11.53 0.05
C HIS A 127 -1.59 10.37 0.60
N LEU A 128 -1.80 9.18 0.05
CA LEU A 128 -1.12 7.96 0.47
C LEU A 128 0.30 7.91 -0.08
N SER A 129 1.24 7.54 0.79
CA SER A 129 2.57 7.08 0.36
C SER A 129 2.46 5.87 -0.57
N PRO A 130 3.49 5.58 -1.40
CA PRO A 130 3.56 4.34 -2.15
C PRO A 130 3.34 3.12 -1.25
N PHE A 131 2.55 2.17 -1.73
CA PHE A 131 2.20 0.92 -1.03
C PHE A 131 2.53 -0.33 -1.84
N PHE A 132 3.29 -0.15 -2.92
CA PHE A 132 3.68 -1.20 -3.84
C PHE A 132 4.81 -2.06 -3.25
N ASP A 133 5.02 -3.26 -3.83
CA ASP A 133 6.20 -4.06 -3.53
C ASP A 133 7.47 -3.24 -3.81
N HIS A 134 8.45 -3.32 -2.92
CA HIS A 134 9.55 -2.36 -2.89
C HIS A 134 10.88 -2.96 -2.43
N ALA A 135 11.97 -2.34 -2.87
CA ALA A 135 13.33 -2.76 -2.60
C ALA A 135 13.85 -2.22 -1.29
N LEU A 136 14.64 -3.05 -0.58
CA LEU A 136 15.44 -2.62 0.57
C LEU A 136 14.63 -1.92 1.68
N GLY A 137 13.33 -2.20 1.78
CA GLY A 137 12.42 -1.54 2.73
C GLY A 137 12.11 -0.06 2.42
N VAL A 138 12.53 0.45 1.26
CA VAL A 138 12.34 1.84 0.80
C VAL A 138 11.12 1.95 -0.11
N LEU A 139 10.06 2.63 0.35
CA LEU A 139 8.79 2.76 -0.39
C LEU A 139 8.92 3.41 -1.77
N TYR A 140 9.90 4.31 -1.94
CA TYR A 140 10.15 5.03 -3.19
C TYR A 140 11.07 4.28 -4.17
N ALA A 141 11.44 3.04 -3.85
CA ALA A 141 12.16 2.14 -4.75
C ALA A 141 11.26 0.94 -5.10
N PRO A 142 10.19 1.14 -5.88
CA PRO A 142 9.23 0.08 -6.15
C PRO A 142 9.86 -1.02 -7.00
N GLU A 143 9.63 -2.26 -6.61
CA GLU A 143 10.00 -3.47 -7.34
C GLU A 143 8.92 -3.84 -8.36
N ASP A 144 7.65 -3.63 -7.99
CA ASP A 144 6.50 -3.88 -8.86
C ASP A 144 5.34 -2.96 -8.49
N LEU A 145 4.93 -2.12 -9.44
CA LEU A 145 3.81 -1.17 -9.30
C LEU A 145 2.43 -1.83 -9.43
N SER A 146 2.35 -3.13 -9.69
CA SER A 146 1.09 -3.88 -9.80
C SER A 146 0.75 -4.68 -8.53
N THR A 147 1.71 -4.83 -7.62
CA THR A 147 1.57 -5.64 -6.41
C THR A 147 1.57 -4.76 -5.17
N ILE A 148 0.58 -4.94 -4.29
CA ILE A 148 0.56 -4.32 -2.96
C ILE A 148 1.55 -5.07 -2.07
N SER A 149 2.44 -4.36 -1.38
CA SER A 149 3.39 -4.97 -0.45
C SER A 149 2.69 -5.55 0.77
N ASP A 150 3.13 -6.73 1.22
CA ASP A 150 2.63 -7.41 2.42
C ASP A 150 2.78 -6.53 3.69
N ASP A 151 3.72 -5.58 3.70
CA ASP A 151 3.93 -4.60 4.77
C ASP A 151 2.69 -3.73 5.05
N PHE A 152 1.77 -3.60 4.10
CA PHE A 152 0.56 -2.77 4.20
C PHE A 152 -0.70 -3.58 4.53
N VAL A 153 -0.58 -4.91 4.62
CA VAL A 153 -1.71 -5.83 4.74
C VAL A 153 -1.82 -6.33 6.17
N ASN A 154 -3.04 -6.37 6.68
CA ASN A 154 -3.32 -7.04 7.94
C ASN A 154 -3.50 -8.54 7.71
N GLU A 155 -2.48 -9.32 8.06
CA GLU A 155 -2.46 -10.78 7.88
C GLU A 155 -3.62 -11.49 8.57
N TYR A 156 -4.05 -11.04 9.75
CA TYR A 156 -5.18 -11.63 10.47
C TYR A 156 -6.49 -11.52 9.66
N TYR A 157 -6.66 -10.41 8.94
CA TYR A 157 -7.84 -10.19 8.09
C TYR A 157 -7.67 -10.73 6.65
N SER A 158 -6.50 -11.25 6.28
CA SER A 158 -6.24 -11.80 4.94
C SER A 158 -7.06 -13.06 4.63
N ILE A 159 -7.52 -13.78 5.65
CA ILE A 159 -8.45 -14.92 5.47
C ILE A 159 -9.81 -14.50 4.91
N ALA A 160 -10.20 -13.23 5.08
CA ALA A 160 -11.49 -12.70 4.63
C ALA A 160 -11.35 -11.71 3.47
N LEU A 161 -10.29 -10.90 3.47
CA LEU A 161 -10.04 -9.82 2.51
C LEU A 161 -8.66 -9.96 1.86
N SER A 162 -8.61 -10.00 0.52
CA SER A 162 -7.35 -9.88 -0.22
C SER A 162 -6.64 -8.54 0.07
N PRO A 163 -5.32 -8.40 -0.20
CA PRO A 163 -4.62 -7.11 -0.11
C PRO A 163 -5.35 -5.96 -0.85
N LYS A 164 -5.87 -6.25 -2.04
CA LYS A 164 -6.67 -5.31 -2.85
C LYS A 164 -7.98 -4.93 -2.16
N ASP A 165 -8.62 -5.89 -1.48
CA ASP A 165 -9.84 -5.63 -0.73
C ASP A 165 -9.58 -4.78 0.51
N GLN A 166 -8.46 -4.98 1.21
CA GLN A 166 -8.09 -4.12 2.35
C GLN A 166 -7.81 -2.67 1.91
N LEU A 167 -7.12 -2.46 0.78
CA LEU A 167 -6.96 -1.13 0.19
C LEU A 167 -8.32 -0.52 -0.21
N LYS A 168 -9.21 -1.29 -0.82
CA LYS A 168 -10.57 -0.80 -1.17
C LYS A 168 -11.39 -0.46 0.07
N PHE A 169 -11.29 -1.25 1.14
CA PHE A 169 -11.92 -0.95 2.41
C PHE A 169 -11.41 0.37 2.99
N PHE A 170 -10.10 0.62 2.94
CA PHE A 170 -9.50 1.90 3.32
C PHE A 170 -10.07 3.05 2.49
N ILE A 171 -10.04 2.95 1.16
CA ILE A 171 -10.56 3.97 0.23
C ILE A 171 -12.04 4.27 0.49
N LYS A 172 -12.87 3.24 0.65
CA LYS A 172 -14.29 3.42 0.94
C LYS A 172 -14.51 4.05 2.31
N THR A 173 -13.67 3.75 3.30
CA THR A 173 -13.73 4.40 4.61
C THR A 173 -13.36 5.88 4.53
N CYS A 174 -12.34 6.26 3.74
CA CYS A 174 -12.06 7.66 3.42
C CYS A 174 -13.32 8.35 2.87
N HIS A 175 -13.95 7.76 1.85
CA HIS A 175 -15.14 8.32 1.20
C HIS A 175 -16.33 8.44 2.17
N LEU A 176 -16.59 7.43 3.02
CA LEU A 176 -17.63 7.49 4.06
C LEU A 176 -17.42 8.68 5.02
N LEU A 177 -16.16 8.97 5.32
CA LEU A 177 -15.74 10.08 6.18
C LEU A 177 -15.65 11.41 5.42
N GLY A 178 -16.10 11.47 4.17
CA GLY A 178 -16.08 12.68 3.34
C GLY A 178 -14.68 13.06 2.82
N LYS A 179 -13.75 12.10 2.77
CA LYS A 179 -12.36 12.34 2.34
C LYS A 179 -12.11 11.81 0.94
N VAL A 180 -11.43 12.60 0.11
CA VAL A 180 -10.85 12.13 -1.15
C VAL A 180 -9.54 11.41 -0.86
N VAL A 181 -9.17 10.44 -1.69
CA VAL A 181 -7.90 9.73 -1.56
C VAL A 181 -7.15 9.71 -2.89
N GLY A 182 -5.87 10.08 -2.83
CA GLY A 182 -4.89 9.93 -3.91
C GLY A 182 -3.66 9.20 -3.39
N PHE A 183 -2.79 8.76 -4.30
CA PHE A 183 -1.55 8.07 -3.93
C PHE A 183 -0.43 8.43 -4.91
N ASP A 184 0.81 8.22 -4.49
CA ASP A 184 1.97 8.37 -5.37
C ASP A 184 2.09 7.23 -6.37
N LEU A 185 1.94 7.56 -7.66
CA LEU A 185 2.36 6.69 -8.75
C LEU A 185 3.78 7.10 -9.18
N LEU A 186 4.73 6.21 -8.95
CA LEU A 186 6.14 6.48 -9.20
C LEU A 186 6.51 6.16 -10.64
N SER A 187 7.21 7.09 -11.30
CA SER A 187 7.79 6.86 -12.63
C SER A 187 9.16 6.18 -12.57
N ASN A 188 9.77 6.11 -11.39
CA ASN A 188 11.02 5.42 -11.13
C ASN A 188 10.76 4.04 -10.50
N THR A 189 11.77 3.18 -10.57
CA THR A 189 11.73 1.82 -10.02
C THR A 189 13.09 1.45 -9.44
N ALA A 190 13.15 0.39 -8.63
CA ALA A 190 14.41 -0.13 -8.13
C ALA A 190 15.33 -0.60 -9.27
N GLN A 191 16.64 -0.53 -9.05
CA GLN A 191 17.66 -0.78 -10.08
C GLN A 191 17.51 -2.14 -10.81
N PHE A 192 17.08 -3.17 -10.08
CA PHE A 192 16.86 -4.52 -10.60
C PHE A 192 15.41 -4.96 -10.45
N SER A 193 14.49 -4.00 -10.61
CA SER A 193 13.09 -4.29 -10.47
C SER A 193 12.58 -5.29 -11.50
N ARG A 194 11.41 -5.87 -11.21
CA ARG A 194 10.73 -6.75 -12.17
C ARG A 194 10.54 -6.06 -13.52
N ILE A 195 10.20 -4.77 -13.53
CA ILE A 195 10.03 -3.99 -14.76
C ILE A 195 11.37 -3.80 -15.48
N ALA A 196 12.44 -3.46 -14.75
CA ALA A 196 13.77 -3.29 -15.32
C ALA A 196 14.29 -4.57 -15.99
N LEU A 197 14.09 -5.72 -15.36
CA LEU A 197 14.53 -7.00 -15.88
C LEU A 197 13.63 -7.54 -17.01
N THR A 198 12.33 -7.26 -16.97
CA THR A 198 11.38 -7.71 -18.00
C THR A 198 11.50 -6.87 -19.28
N TYR A 199 11.66 -5.56 -19.14
CA TYR A 199 11.71 -4.59 -20.23
C TYR A 199 13.01 -3.77 -20.17
N PRO A 200 14.18 -4.40 -20.37
CA PRO A 200 15.47 -3.72 -20.26
C PRO A 200 15.58 -2.51 -21.18
N GLU A 201 14.86 -2.50 -22.31
CA GLU A 201 14.80 -1.38 -23.26
C GLU A 201 14.20 -0.08 -22.72
N TYR A 202 13.49 -0.12 -21.57
CA TYR A 202 12.99 1.11 -20.91
C TYR A 202 14.08 1.82 -20.10
N PHE A 203 15.26 1.22 -19.96
CA PHE A 203 16.31 1.70 -19.07
C PHE A 203 17.64 1.86 -19.82
N ARG A 204 18.53 2.64 -19.20
CA ARG A 204 19.93 2.75 -19.63
C ARG A 204 20.77 1.81 -18.79
N TRP A 205 21.52 0.94 -19.45
CA TRP A 205 22.37 -0.04 -18.79
C TRP A 205 23.84 0.32 -18.94
N LEU A 206 24.60 0.11 -17.87
CA LEU A 206 26.06 0.14 -17.91
C LEU A 206 26.57 -1.23 -17.52
N LYS A 207 27.48 -1.76 -18.34
CA LYS A 207 28.15 -3.02 -18.09
C LYS A 207 29.46 -2.72 -17.39
N PHE A 208 29.64 -3.38 -16.26
CA PHE A 208 30.85 -3.33 -15.46
C PHE A 208 31.56 -4.69 -15.49
N GLU A 209 32.87 -4.67 -15.30
CA GLU A 209 33.72 -5.85 -15.15
C GLU A 209 34.69 -5.65 -13.98
N LYS A 210 35.15 -6.75 -13.39
CA LYS A 210 36.13 -6.73 -12.31
C LYS A 210 37.52 -6.99 -12.87
N VAL A 211 38.40 -5.99 -12.82
CA VAL A 211 39.79 -6.06 -13.29
C VAL A 211 40.70 -5.77 -12.12
N ASN A 212 41.56 -6.74 -11.76
CA ASN A 212 42.49 -6.63 -10.62
C ASN A 212 41.83 -6.23 -9.30
N GLY A 213 40.59 -6.68 -9.05
CA GLY A 213 39.84 -6.34 -7.84
C GLY A 213 38.98 -5.07 -7.96
N GLU A 214 39.20 -4.24 -8.97
CA GLU A 214 38.48 -2.98 -9.19
C GLU A 214 37.29 -3.16 -10.16
N ILE A 215 36.19 -2.46 -9.89
CA ILE A 215 35.02 -2.42 -10.78
C ILE A 215 35.26 -1.32 -11.83
N LYS A 216 35.33 -1.70 -13.11
CA LYS A 216 35.52 -0.78 -14.24
C LYS A 216 34.42 -0.95 -15.28
N LEU A 217 34.24 0.05 -16.14
CA LEU A 217 33.37 -0.09 -17.31
C LEU A 217 33.92 -1.18 -18.22
N ALA A 218 33.05 -2.09 -18.63
CA ALA A 218 33.42 -3.25 -19.43
C ALA A 218 33.86 -2.89 -20.84
N ASP A 219 34.62 -3.81 -21.44
CA ASP A 219 35.00 -3.81 -22.85
C ASP A 219 35.87 -2.57 -23.25
N GLY A 220 36.54 -1.97 -22.26
CA GLY A 220 37.37 -0.76 -22.42
C GLY A 220 36.58 0.47 -22.87
N LYS A 221 35.25 0.48 -22.71
CA LYS A 221 34.37 1.54 -23.22
C LYS A 221 34.08 2.61 -22.18
N THR A 222 34.00 3.85 -22.64
CA THR A 222 33.46 4.97 -21.85
C THR A 222 31.96 4.82 -21.65
N GLN A 223 31.40 5.57 -20.68
CA GLN A 223 29.97 5.59 -20.44
C GLN A 223 29.18 6.04 -21.68
N GLU A 224 29.64 7.08 -22.37
CA GLU A 224 29.00 7.61 -23.58
C GLU A 224 28.94 6.57 -24.70
N GLU A 225 30.01 5.80 -24.89
CA GLU A 225 30.04 4.72 -25.87
C GLU A 225 29.07 3.59 -25.51
N GLN A 226 28.98 3.23 -24.22
CA GLN A 226 28.03 2.22 -23.79
C GLN A 226 26.58 2.67 -23.94
N LEU A 227 26.29 3.96 -23.81
CA LEU A 227 24.93 4.51 -23.95
C LEU A 227 24.45 4.64 -25.40
N LYS A 228 25.28 4.33 -26.40
CA LYS A 228 24.86 4.33 -27.81
C LYS A 228 23.82 3.22 -28.07
N PRO A 229 22.81 3.46 -28.95
CA PRO A 229 21.73 2.50 -29.19
C PRO A 229 22.19 1.08 -29.56
N GLU A 230 23.20 0.98 -30.42
CA GLU A 230 23.84 -0.28 -30.85
C GLU A 230 24.35 -1.11 -29.67
N TYR A 231 24.94 -0.44 -28.68
CA TYR A 231 25.53 -1.08 -27.51
C TYR A 231 24.49 -1.43 -26.46
N GLN A 232 23.53 -0.52 -26.22
CA GLN A 232 22.38 -0.79 -25.36
C GLN A 232 21.59 -2.01 -25.83
N LYS A 233 21.36 -2.16 -27.15
CA LYS A 233 20.70 -3.34 -27.72
C LYS A 233 21.40 -4.64 -27.33
N LYS A 234 22.74 -4.67 -27.40
CA LYS A 234 23.55 -5.83 -26.96
C LYS A 234 23.40 -6.09 -25.47
N ILE A 235 23.39 -5.05 -24.63
CA ILE A 235 23.18 -5.23 -23.18
C ILE A 235 21.76 -5.73 -22.91
N HIS A 236 20.73 -5.23 -23.58
CA HIS A 236 19.35 -5.69 -23.42
C HIS A 236 19.22 -7.19 -23.74
N GLU A 237 19.86 -7.66 -24.81
CA GLU A 237 19.89 -9.08 -25.17
C GLU A 237 20.59 -9.93 -24.08
N GLN A 238 21.68 -9.42 -23.50
CA GLN A 238 22.36 -10.08 -22.36
C GLN A 238 21.46 -10.15 -21.13
N VAL A 239 20.79 -9.05 -20.75
CA VAL A 239 19.86 -9.03 -19.61
C VAL A 239 18.74 -10.04 -19.82
N ARG A 240 18.12 -10.09 -21.01
CA ARG A 240 17.08 -11.08 -21.33
C ARG A 240 17.59 -12.51 -21.21
N GLN A 241 18.82 -12.78 -21.66
CA GLN A 241 19.42 -14.10 -21.55
C GLN A 241 19.69 -14.48 -20.09
N ILE A 242 20.16 -13.54 -19.27
CA ILE A 242 20.36 -13.71 -17.82
C ILE A 242 19.02 -14.06 -17.15
N VAL A 243 17.97 -13.29 -17.43
CA VAL A 243 16.62 -13.54 -16.90
C VAL A 243 16.12 -14.92 -17.31
N LYS A 244 16.22 -15.29 -18.60
CA LYS A 244 15.82 -16.61 -19.11
C LYS A 244 16.55 -17.75 -18.40
N ASN A 245 17.86 -17.60 -18.18
CA ASN A 245 18.66 -18.59 -17.48
C ASN A 245 18.24 -18.70 -16.00
N GLY A 246 17.99 -17.56 -15.35
CA GLY A 246 17.48 -17.49 -13.98
C GLY A 246 16.14 -18.20 -13.84
N LEU A 247 15.16 -17.86 -14.69
CA LEU A 247 13.83 -18.49 -14.69
C LEU A 247 13.93 -20.02 -14.84
N LYS A 248 14.75 -20.50 -15.79
CA LYS A 248 14.98 -21.94 -15.98
C LYS A 248 15.60 -22.60 -14.74
N LYS A 249 16.60 -21.96 -14.13
CA LYS A 249 17.29 -22.46 -12.92
C LYS A 249 16.33 -22.66 -11.76
N TYR A 250 15.36 -21.77 -11.59
CA TYR A 250 14.39 -21.80 -10.49
C TYR A 250 13.03 -22.41 -10.87
N GLY A 251 12.87 -22.96 -12.08
CA GLY A 251 11.61 -23.56 -12.54
C GLY A 251 10.45 -22.57 -12.66
N LEU A 252 10.73 -21.27 -12.82
CA LEU A 252 9.73 -20.22 -12.94
C LEU A 252 9.35 -20.00 -14.42
N LYS A 253 8.08 -19.70 -14.68
CA LYS A 253 7.62 -19.36 -16.05
C LYS A 253 7.85 -17.88 -16.36
N SER A 254 7.79 -17.04 -15.34
CA SER A 254 7.96 -15.59 -15.43
C SER A 254 8.53 -15.02 -14.13
N LEU A 255 9.00 -13.77 -14.18
CA LEU A 255 9.42 -13.03 -12.99
C LEU A 255 8.25 -12.69 -12.06
N LEU A 256 6.99 -12.91 -12.50
CA LEU A 256 5.78 -12.76 -11.69
C LEU A 256 5.52 -13.99 -10.81
N ASP A 257 6.05 -15.17 -11.18
CA ASP A 257 5.77 -16.43 -10.46
C ASP A 257 6.66 -16.63 -9.22
N GLY A 258 7.74 -15.86 -9.09
CA GLY A 258 8.66 -15.90 -7.95
C GLY A 258 8.45 -14.74 -6.99
N ARG A 259 8.58 -14.99 -5.67
CA ARG A 259 8.83 -13.89 -4.70
C ARG A 259 10.21 -13.31 -4.99
N THR A 260 10.31 -11.98 -4.96
CA THR A 260 11.43 -11.17 -5.47
C THR A 260 12.79 -11.53 -4.85
N GLU A 261 12.79 -12.09 -3.63
CA GLU A 261 13.99 -12.58 -2.94
C GLU A 261 14.72 -13.73 -3.67
N THR A 262 13.99 -14.57 -4.41
CA THR A 262 14.57 -15.71 -5.14
C THR A 262 15.38 -15.28 -6.37
N ILE A 263 15.09 -14.10 -6.92
CA ILE A 263 15.77 -13.58 -8.11
C ILE A 263 17.01 -12.74 -7.72
N ARG A 264 16.96 -12.02 -6.59
CA ARG A 264 18.08 -11.21 -6.11
C ARG A 264 19.27 -12.03 -5.59
N THR A 265 19.01 -13.21 -5.04
CA THR A 265 20.08 -14.12 -4.56
C THR A 265 20.84 -14.82 -5.69
N ALA A 266 20.46 -14.58 -6.95
CA ALA A 266 21.12 -15.12 -8.14
C ALA A 266 22.19 -14.19 -8.75
N HIS A 267 22.43 -13.02 -8.13
CA HIS A 267 23.41 -12.02 -8.57
C HIS A 267 24.51 -11.79 -7.52
#